data_AF-A0A2V7DAP1-F1
#
_entry.id   AF-A0A2V7DAP1-F1
#
_cell.length_a   1.000
_cell.length_b   1.000
_cell.length_c   1.000
_cell.angle_alpha   90.00
_cell.angle_beta   90.00
_cell.angle_gamma   90.00
#
_symmetry.space_group_name_H-M   'P 1'
#
loop_
_entity.id
_entity.type
_entity.pdbx_description
1 polymer ?
#
loop_
_entity_poly.entity_id
_entity_poly.type
_entity_poly.pdbx_seq_one_letter_code
_entity_poly.pdbx_strand_id
1 'polypeptide(L)'
;MGREVTAGLALFLGACAVANTPQQELAYARWAQCNSPAGRLERIDLAGRITFRYTSAGGRQEILQCLAEAGRAGPPLPEPVGVGLPGGP
;
A
#
# COMPACT_ATOMS: atom_id res chain seq x y z
N MET A 1 -16.33 -57.07 -17.30
CA MET A 1 -16.88 -56.63 -15.99
C MET A 1 -15.87 -55.67 -15.37
N GLY A 2 -16.05 -54.35 -15.50
CA GLY A 2 -16.68 -53.51 -14.46
C GLY A 2 -15.72 -53.37 -13.26
N ARG A 3 -15.18 -52.20 -12.93
CA ARG A 3 -15.92 -51.03 -12.44
C ARG A 3 -15.18 -49.72 -12.72
N GLU A 4 -15.93 -48.76 -13.23
CA GLU A 4 -15.55 -47.37 -13.40
C GLU A 4 -15.47 -46.69 -12.03
N VAL A 5 -14.37 -45.99 -11.76
CA VAL A 5 -14.29 -45.03 -10.65
C VAL A 5 -14.45 -43.66 -11.30
N THR A 6 -15.68 -43.17 -11.20
CA THR A 6 -16.15 -41.90 -11.74
C THR A 6 -15.22 -40.77 -11.33
N ALA A 7 -14.76 -40.03 -12.34
CA ALA A 7 -13.98 -38.80 -12.21
C ALA A 7 -14.74 -37.77 -11.37
N GLY A 8 -14.37 -37.64 -10.10
CA GLY A 8 -14.67 -36.47 -9.28
C GLY A 8 -13.51 -35.50 -9.38
N LEU A 9 -13.54 -34.63 -10.39
CA LEU A 9 -12.62 -33.51 -10.56
C LEU A 9 -12.54 -32.73 -9.23
N ALA A 10 -11.44 -32.89 -8.50
CA ALA A 10 -11.17 -32.09 -7.32
C ALA A 10 -11.10 -30.62 -7.74
N LEU A 11 -12.15 -29.86 -7.44
CA LEU A 11 -12.14 -28.41 -7.52
C LEU A 11 -11.19 -27.92 -6.42
N PHE A 12 -9.89 -27.92 -6.71
CA PHE A 12 -8.93 -27.10 -5.97
C PHE A 12 -9.25 -25.63 -6.31
N LEU A 13 -10.27 -25.09 -5.65
CA LEU A 13 -10.49 -23.66 -5.56
C LEU A 13 -9.33 -23.11 -4.73
N GLY A 14 -8.20 -22.87 -5.39
CA GLY A 14 -7.05 -22.21 -4.79
C GLY A 14 -7.48 -20.83 -4.32
N ALA A 15 -7.68 -20.68 -3.01
CA ALA A 15 -7.88 -19.38 -2.41
C ALA A 15 -6.64 -18.54 -2.71
N CYS A 16 -6.78 -17.54 -3.58
CA CYS A 16 -5.76 -16.51 -3.72
C CYS A 16 -5.69 -15.79 -2.37
N ALA A 17 -4.69 -16.12 -1.55
CA ALA A 17 -4.42 -15.36 -0.34
C ALA A 17 -3.95 -13.97 -0.80
N VAL A 18 -4.83 -12.97 -0.68
CA VAL A 18 -4.48 -11.57 -0.95
C VAL A 18 -3.69 -11.05 0.25
N ALA A 19 -2.42 -11.45 0.32
CA ALA A 19 -1.46 -10.88 1.26
C ALA A 19 -0.72 -9.73 0.58
N ASN A 20 -0.42 -8.68 1.34
CA ASN A 20 0.47 -7.63 0.86
C ASN A 20 1.86 -8.21 0.58
N THR A 21 2.57 -7.63 -0.40
CA THR A 21 4.01 -7.91 -0.55
C THR A 21 4.77 -7.41 0.68
N PRO A 22 5.97 -7.94 0.99
CA PRO A 22 6.82 -7.40 2.06
C PRO A 22 7.08 -5.90 1.91
N GLN A 23 7.20 -5.41 0.68
CA GLN A 23 7.36 -3.98 0.37
C GLN A 23 6.09 -3.18 0.70
N GLN A 24 4.91 -3.71 0.39
CA GLN A 24 3.65 -3.10 0.78
C GLN A 24 3.46 -3.06 2.31
N GLU A 25 3.77 -4.16 3.01
CA GLU A 25 3.74 -4.20 4.48
C GLU A 25 4.65 -3.13 5.10
N LEU A 26 5.89 -3.03 4.60
CA LEU A 26 6.82 -1.98 5.05
C LEU A 26 6.28 -0.57 4.80
N ALA A 27 5.64 -0.35 3.64
CA ALA A 27 5.05 0.94 3.29
C ALA A 27 3.83 1.27 4.16
N TYR A 28 2.97 0.29 4.46
CA TYR A 28 1.85 0.46 5.40
C TYR A 28 2.35 0.78 6.81
N ALA A 29 3.39 0.08 7.28
CA ALA A 29 4.00 0.35 8.58
C ALA A 29 4.58 1.76 8.66
N ARG A 30 5.27 2.23 7.61
CA ARG A 30 5.79 3.61 7.53
C ARG A 30 4.70 4.66 7.47
N TRP A 31 3.65 4.41 6.70
CA TRP A 31 2.50 5.30 6.68
C TRP A 31 1.84 5.37 8.07
N ALA A 32 1.67 4.25 8.77
CA ALA A 32 1.10 4.21 10.11
C ALA A 32 2.00 4.88 11.16
N GLN A 33 3.32 4.75 11.04
CA GLN A 33 4.28 5.45 11.89
C GLN A 33 4.27 6.96 11.61
N CYS A 34 4.03 7.36 10.35
CA CYS A 34 3.87 8.76 9.98
C CYS A 34 2.49 9.30 10.43
N ASN A 35 2.45 9.91 11.60
CA ASN A 35 1.22 10.42 12.22
C ASN A 35 0.84 11.86 11.80
N SER A 36 1.08 12.24 10.53
CA SER A 36 0.73 13.59 10.05
C SER A 36 -0.78 13.72 9.80
N PRO A 37 -1.47 14.73 10.39
CA PRO A 37 -2.88 14.98 10.10
C PRO A 37 -3.11 15.65 8.74
N ALA A 38 -2.05 16.09 8.05
CA ALA A 38 -2.11 16.96 6.87
C ALA A 38 -2.55 16.25 5.58
N GLY A 39 -2.79 14.93 5.61
CA GLY A 39 -3.22 14.17 4.46
C GLY A 39 -3.88 12.84 4.79
N ARG A 40 -4.12 12.05 3.74
CA ARG A 40 -4.71 10.71 3.81
C ARG A 40 -4.01 9.79 2.83
N LEU A 41 -3.89 8.52 3.18
CA LEU A 41 -3.40 7.50 2.26
C LEU A 41 -4.38 7.35 1.10
N GLU A 42 -3.86 7.37 -0.12
CA GLU A 42 -4.62 7.01 -1.32
C GLU A 42 -4.43 5.52 -1.62
N ARG A 43 -3.17 5.10 -1.75
CA ARG A 43 -2.80 3.77 -2.24
C ARG A 43 -1.35 3.47 -1.90
N ILE A 44 -1.06 2.17 -1.75
CA ILE A 44 0.30 1.63 -1.81
C ILE A 44 0.37 0.63 -2.95
N ASP A 45 1.30 0.82 -3.90
CA ASP A 45 1.50 -0.14 -5.00
C ASP A 45 2.30 -1.38 -4.56
N LEU A 46 2.41 -2.40 -5.43
CA LEU A 46 3.11 -3.66 -5.12
C LEU A 46 4.61 -3.47 -4.79
N ALA A 47 5.22 -2.38 -5.27
CA ALA A 47 6.61 -2.02 -4.98
C ALA A 47 6.75 -1.20 -3.69
N GLY A 48 5.64 -0.91 -3.00
CA GLY A 48 5.62 -0.14 -1.76
C GLY A 48 5.64 1.37 -1.96
N ARG A 49 5.35 1.89 -3.16
CA ARG A 49 5.22 3.34 -3.35
C ARG A 49 3.96 3.84 -2.67
N ILE A 50 4.13 4.81 -1.77
CA ILE A 50 3.04 5.49 -1.07
C ILE A 50 2.50 6.62 -1.94
N THR A 51 1.20 6.60 -2.22
CA THR A 51 0.47 7.73 -2.81
C THR A 51 -0.45 8.32 -1.74
N PHE A 52 -0.41 9.64 -1.56
CA PHE A 52 -1.21 10.33 -0.54
C PHE A 52 -1.91 11.56 -1.09
N ARG A 53 -3.07 11.89 -0.51
CA ARG A 53 -3.80 13.14 -0.78
C ARG A 53 -3.37 14.24 0.18
N TYR A 54 -3.25 15.46 -0.34
CA TYR A 54 -2.98 16.67 0.45
C TYR A 54 -3.87 17.84 -0.01
N THR A 55 -4.08 18.80 0.87
CA THR A 55 -4.91 20.00 0.61
C THR A 55 -4.10 21.30 0.49
N SER A 56 -2.83 21.29 0.90
CA SER A 56 -1.95 22.45 0.81
C SER A 56 -0.50 22.03 0.53
N ALA A 57 0.30 22.94 -0.04
CA ALA A 57 1.73 22.70 -0.26
C ALA A 57 2.49 22.45 1.05
N GLY A 58 2.12 23.16 2.13
CA GLY A 58 2.67 22.93 3.47
C GLY A 58 2.36 21.53 3.97
N GLY A 59 1.12 21.07 3.83
CA GLY A 59 0.72 19.71 4.21
C GLY A 59 1.44 18.63 3.40
N ARG A 60 1.68 18.86 2.11
CA ARG A 60 2.52 17.97 1.28
C ARG A 60 3.93 17.86 1.86
N GLN A 61 4.56 18.98 2.18
CA GLN A 61 5.92 19.01 2.74
C GLN A 61 5.98 18.32 4.11
N GLU A 62 4.96 18.51 4.95
CA GLU A 62 4.85 17.86 6.26
C GLU A 62 4.83 16.34 6.13
N ILE A 63 3.97 15.80 5.24
CA ILE A 63 3.87 14.35 5.01
C ILE A 63 5.19 13.79 4.48
N LEU A 64 5.86 14.48 3.54
CA LEU A 64 7.14 14.02 3.00
C LEU A 64 8.23 13.94 4.07
N GLN A 65 8.33 14.95 4.94
CA GLN A 65 9.27 14.93 6.06
C GLN A 65 8.96 13.80 7.04
N CYS A 66 7.69 13.65 7.40
CA CYS A 66 7.20 12.60 8.29
C CYS A 66 7.51 11.18 7.76
N LEU A 67 7.33 10.94 6.46
CA LEU A 67 7.69 9.68 5.82
C LEU A 67 9.22 9.46 5.77
N ALA A 68 10.00 10.51 5.55
CA ALA A 68 11.46 10.43 5.60
C ALA A 68 11.95 10.05 7.00
N GLU A 69 11.34 10.59 8.06
CA GLU A 69 11.63 10.24 9.45
C GLU A 69 11.23 8.81 9.77
N ALA A 70 10.03 8.38 9.38
CA ALA A 70 9.57 7.00 9.54
C ALA A 70 10.45 6.01 8.78
N GLY A 71 11.07 6.43 7.68
CA GLY A 71 11.96 5.62 6.87
C GLY A 71 13.41 5.52 7.35
N ARG A 72 13.84 6.39 8.27
CA ARG A 72 15.26 6.63 8.57
C ARG A 72 16.08 5.38 8.91
N ALA A 73 15.50 4.41 9.61
CA ALA A 73 16.20 3.23 10.12
C ALA A 73 15.91 1.94 9.33
N GLY A 74 15.23 2.00 8.18
CA GLY A 74 14.76 0.81 7.46
C GLY A 74 15.13 0.79 5.97
N PRO A 75 14.81 -0.31 5.27
CA PRO A 75 15.06 -0.46 3.83
C PRO A 75 14.43 0.69 3.02
N PRO A 76 15.06 1.19 1.95
CA PRO A 76 14.46 2.26 1.16
C PRO A 76 13.14 1.81 0.51
N LEU A 77 12.19 2.74 0.38
CA LEU A 77 10.99 2.58 -0.43
C LEU A 77 11.06 3.53 -1.64
N PRO A 78 10.27 3.28 -2.70
CA PRO A 78 10.15 4.23 -3.80
C PRO A 78 9.66 5.60 -3.32
N GLU A 79 10.10 6.67 -3.98
CA GLU A 79 9.71 8.05 -3.66
C GLU A 79 8.17 8.20 -3.61
N PRO A 80 7.60 8.73 -2.52
CA PRO A 80 6.16 8.88 -2.39
C PRO A 80 5.60 9.97 -3.33
N VAL A 81 4.34 9.80 -3.72
CA VAL A 81 3.64 10.71 -4.64
C VAL A 81 2.49 11.41 -3.90
N GLY A 82 2.53 12.73 -3.87
CA GLY A 82 1.41 13.54 -3.38
C GLY A 82 0.46 13.90 -4.53
N VAL A 83 -0.84 13.71 -4.30
CA VAL A 83 -1.91 14.16 -5.20
C VAL A 83 -2.69 15.27 -4.49
N GLY A 84 -2.64 16.49 -5.04
CA GLY A 84 -3.41 17.61 -4.52
C GLY A 84 -4.89 17.42 -4.82
N LEU A 85 -5.77 17.75 -3.88
CA LEU A 85 -7.19 17.88 -4.20
C LEU A 85 -7.36 18.99 -5.25
N PRO A 86 -8.26 18.83 -6.23
CA PRO A 86 -8.64 19.95 -7.08
C PRO A 86 -9.10 21.08 -6.18
N GLY A 87 -8.48 22.25 -6.32
CA GLY A 87 -8.92 23.45 -5.63
C GLY A 87 -10.39 23.71 -5.96
N GLY A 88 -11.19 24.05 -4.95
CA GLY A 88 -12.52 24.61 -5.20
C GLY A 88 -12.38 25.87 -6.07
N PRO A 89 -13.43 26.21 -6.85
CA PRO A 89 -13.44 27.41 -7.68
C PRO A 89 -13.20 28.69 -6.89
#